data_AF-C3XXR2-F1
#
_entry.id   AF-C3XXR2-F1
#
_cell.length_a   1.000
_cell.length_b   1.000
_cell.length_c   1.000
_cell.angle_alpha   90.00
_cell.angle_beta   90.00
_cell.angle_gamma   90.00
#
_symmetry.space_group_name_H-M   'P 1'
#
loop_
_entity.id
_entity.type
_entity.pdbx_description
1 polymer ?
#
loop_
_entity_poly.entity_id
_entity_poly.type
_entity_poly.pdbx_seq_one_letter_code
_entity_poly.pdbx_strand_id
1 'polypeptide(L)'
;MILCEPTDLPPVSLSARARSCSRSPSRQPCGCPALPRSLLLPLPLPQAVTPAVTPGRSSLRVEVGLHLSDASPPAPSRSPRPPTLARRLDLLINPAGSVLRVGTLSRVSERLTFASVPSVEPDSPQPYYQMSRWHGRTRGFREGLWMTMDVSVVTAITALSAVTFVIVVYFLLSRLTTQSSSWPKTKQLLAYTRKVIPKKRKFQLHHNSLDDFEPAGEVTVVHDVAQLFGRRGDEFSVYSVDWVQEVVVLIRPVDGADLKAHPFFREAQRRNAAEVLCVPLERLQEVASAVADKVAHVKEVFIFNTARCGTTLVTRVVEATSVAQSVSEADVFSVIAVARHLLQRTSQQDQSRHGCSTVLTNEQSTTALVRNVVTLLNYNLVTSDPRHRDVIFYKFRPDVILLADLLARAFPSAKTVFMYRNGMEVIESICRNNLEGSYGIYLALTWLLPMNIDVYPNPDYIRCFGDDPKYSAVRHRGTLWFHLCARWAEAMQRAVYLQRNQPGHFFHAVIYYPALLNDKKKTFRLLMKSLGLKWSPEDPGEDTDKIERALTKDSQAGTILSSAK
;
A
#
# COMPACT_ATOMS: atom_id res chain seq x y z
N MET A 1 5.82 27.13 -15.65
CA MET A 1 6.88 28.12 -15.39
C MET A 1 8.21 27.49 -15.76
N ILE A 2 8.83 28.00 -16.82
CA ILE A 2 10.19 27.62 -17.22
C ILE A 2 11.12 28.35 -16.25
N LEU A 3 11.96 27.61 -15.53
CA LEU A 3 13.10 28.20 -14.82
C LEU A 3 14.35 27.50 -15.32
N CYS A 4 15.20 28.33 -15.91
CA CYS A 4 16.53 28.05 -16.41
C CYS A 4 17.46 27.52 -15.30
N GLU A 5 18.38 26.67 -15.72
CA GLU A 5 19.55 26.24 -14.95
C GLU A 5 20.41 27.44 -14.51
N PRO A 6 21.00 27.45 -13.31
CA PRO A 6 22.17 28.24 -13.02
C PRO A 6 23.44 27.44 -13.35
N THR A 7 24.24 28.05 -14.20
CA THR A 7 25.60 27.69 -14.57
C THR A 7 26.58 27.77 -13.39
N ASP A 8 27.64 26.98 -13.53
CA ASP A 8 28.76 26.75 -12.62
C ASP A 8 29.46 28.00 -12.09
N LEU A 9 29.82 27.96 -10.80
CA LEU A 9 30.93 28.73 -10.22
C LEU A 9 31.89 27.77 -9.51
N PRO A 10 33.23 27.98 -9.62
CA PRO A 10 34.25 27.04 -9.16
C PRO A 10 34.48 27.10 -7.64
N PRO A 11 35.11 26.06 -7.05
CA PRO A 11 35.22 25.93 -5.60
C PRO A 11 36.32 26.82 -5.01
N VAL A 12 35.97 27.52 -3.93
CA VAL A 12 36.92 28.18 -3.02
C VAL A 12 37.50 27.14 -2.07
N SER A 13 38.82 26.92 -2.15
CA SER A 13 39.58 26.10 -1.21
C SER A 13 39.83 26.84 0.10
N LEU A 14 39.33 26.31 1.22
CA LEU A 14 39.78 26.70 2.55
C LEU A 14 40.51 25.52 3.20
N SER A 15 41.84 25.60 3.18
CA SER A 15 42.71 24.72 3.96
C SER A 15 42.74 25.20 5.40
N ALA A 16 42.31 24.36 6.35
CA ALA A 16 42.59 24.55 7.77
C ALA A 16 43.45 23.39 8.26
N ARG A 17 44.76 23.66 8.39
CA ARG A 17 45.69 22.90 9.24
C ARG A 17 45.32 23.15 10.69
N ALA A 18 45.09 22.09 11.47
CA ALA A 18 45.21 22.14 12.92
C ALA A 18 46.12 21.01 13.40
N ARG A 19 47.17 21.41 14.11
CA ARG A 19 48.27 20.58 14.61
C ARG A 19 47.83 19.81 15.85
N SER A 20 48.42 18.63 15.97
CA SER A 20 48.57 17.84 17.19
C SER A 20 49.17 18.65 18.34
N CYS A 21 48.60 18.52 19.53
CA CYS A 21 49.32 18.73 20.79
C CYS A 21 48.86 17.69 21.82
N SER A 22 49.74 16.73 22.06
CA SER A 22 49.82 15.89 23.24
C SER A 22 50.02 16.70 24.50
N ARG A 23 49.30 16.38 25.60
CA ARG A 23 49.83 16.36 26.97
C ARG A 23 48.79 15.84 27.95
N SER A 24 49.08 14.67 28.52
CA SER A 24 48.63 14.26 29.85
C SER A 24 49.30 15.17 30.90
N PRO A 25 48.73 15.30 32.11
CA PRO A 25 49.28 14.48 33.19
C PRO A 25 48.25 13.95 34.21
N SER A 26 48.82 13.09 35.05
CA SER A 26 48.31 12.17 36.04
C SER A 26 47.96 12.75 37.42
N ARG A 27 47.30 11.88 38.23
CA ARG A 27 47.21 11.82 39.72
C ARG A 27 46.26 12.82 40.39
N GLN A 28 45.55 12.53 41.48
CA GLN A 28 45.00 11.35 42.19
C GLN A 28 44.07 11.96 43.31
N PRO A 29 43.44 11.19 44.23
CA PRO A 29 42.08 11.46 44.73
C PRO A 29 42.03 12.14 46.12
N CYS A 30 40.83 12.59 46.50
CA CYS A 30 40.27 12.82 47.85
C CYS A 30 39.00 13.66 47.62
N GLY A 31 37.83 13.52 48.25
CA GLY A 31 37.29 12.74 49.35
C GLY A 31 35.90 13.35 49.58
N CYS A 32 34.86 12.55 49.85
CA CYS A 32 33.56 13.05 50.30
C CYS A 32 33.73 13.70 51.69
N PRO A 33 32.89 14.70 52.06
CA PRO A 33 31.65 14.33 52.73
C PRO A 33 30.43 15.26 52.53
N ALA A 34 29.27 14.64 52.76
CA ALA A 34 28.06 15.13 53.44
C ALA A 34 27.29 16.37 52.95
N LEU A 35 25.99 16.10 52.73
CA LEU A 35 24.82 16.99 52.65
C LEU A 35 24.73 18.03 53.78
N PRO A 36 23.94 19.11 53.57
CA PRO A 36 22.62 19.08 54.20
C PRO A 36 21.46 19.53 53.29
N ARG A 37 20.27 19.07 53.71
CA ARG A 37 18.90 19.37 53.25
C ARG A 37 18.53 20.85 53.32
N SER A 38 17.34 21.16 52.76
CA SER A 38 16.47 22.36 52.89
C SER A 38 16.66 23.33 51.71
N LEU A 39 15.67 23.85 50.95
CA LEU A 39 14.25 24.10 51.18
C LEU A 39 13.49 24.12 49.83
N LEU A 40 12.27 23.60 49.84
CA LEU A 40 11.24 23.80 48.82
C LEU A 40 10.55 25.16 49.07
N LEU A 41 10.50 26.04 48.06
CA LEU A 41 9.45 27.04 47.89
C LEU A 41 9.16 27.27 46.40
N PRO A 42 7.90 27.55 46.01
CA PRO A 42 7.43 27.48 44.63
C PRO A 42 7.63 28.80 43.87
N LEU A 43 8.02 28.69 42.60
CA LEU A 43 8.01 29.82 41.64
C LEU A 43 6.63 29.96 40.98
N PRO A 44 6.16 31.19 40.71
CA PRO A 44 4.82 31.45 40.20
C PRO A 44 4.70 31.21 38.69
N LEU A 45 3.52 30.73 38.29
CA LEU A 45 3.07 30.62 36.90
C LEU A 45 3.02 32.00 36.21
N PRO A 46 3.47 32.13 34.95
CA PRO A 46 3.18 33.33 34.16
C PRO A 46 1.75 33.31 33.63
N GLN A 47 1.08 34.44 33.84
CA GLN A 47 -0.27 34.75 33.33
C GLN A 47 -0.29 34.76 31.80
N ALA A 48 -1.29 34.10 31.22
CA ALA A 48 -1.59 34.15 29.81
C ALA A 48 -2.27 35.48 29.46
N VAL A 49 -1.64 36.27 28.59
CA VAL A 49 -2.25 37.42 27.92
C VAL A 49 -2.72 36.97 26.54
N THR A 50 -4.04 36.95 26.34
CA THR A 50 -4.68 36.75 25.03
C THR A 50 -4.87 38.10 24.33
N PRO A 51 -4.35 38.31 23.11
CA PRO A 51 -4.90 39.32 22.22
C PRO A 51 -5.97 38.71 21.31
N ALA A 52 -7.16 39.28 21.36
CA ALA A 52 -8.22 39.05 20.39
C ALA A 52 -7.81 39.65 19.03
N VAL A 53 -7.73 38.80 18.01
CA VAL A 53 -7.56 39.23 16.61
C VAL A 53 -8.76 38.74 15.81
N THR A 54 -9.54 39.70 15.32
CA THR A 54 -10.68 39.52 14.42
C THR A 54 -10.17 39.19 13.00
N PRO A 55 -10.65 38.15 12.32
CA PRO A 55 -10.20 37.87 10.95
C PRO A 55 -11.02 38.67 9.93
N GLY A 56 -10.38 39.68 9.33
CA GLY A 56 -10.84 40.30 8.09
C GLY A 56 -10.62 39.37 6.90
N ARG A 57 -11.66 39.16 6.10
CA ARG A 57 -11.58 38.43 4.82
C ARG A 57 -10.94 39.33 3.76
N SER A 58 -9.72 39.02 3.36
CA SER A 58 -9.12 39.50 2.12
C SER A 58 -9.02 38.35 1.12
N SER A 59 -9.82 38.42 0.05
CA SER A 59 -9.80 37.48 -1.07
C SER A 59 -8.78 37.97 -2.10
N LEU A 60 -7.62 37.33 -2.18
CA LEU A 60 -6.65 37.55 -3.25
C LEU A 60 -6.96 36.59 -4.41
N ARG A 61 -7.37 37.12 -5.56
CA ARG A 61 -7.63 36.36 -6.79
C ARG A 61 -6.34 36.37 -7.63
N VAL A 62 -5.73 35.20 -7.83
CA VAL A 62 -4.59 35.03 -8.74
C VAL A 62 -5.10 34.30 -9.97
N GLU A 63 -5.12 34.99 -11.11
CA GLU A 63 -5.39 34.40 -12.43
C GLU A 63 -4.07 33.89 -13.04
N VAL A 64 -4.06 32.63 -13.46
CA VAL A 64 -2.94 32.03 -14.19
C VAL A 64 -3.47 31.65 -15.58
N GLY A 65 -3.14 32.46 -16.58
CA GLY A 65 -3.41 32.15 -17.98
C GLY A 65 -2.46 31.07 -18.50
N LEU A 66 -3.02 30.01 -19.09
CA LEU A 66 -2.27 29.00 -19.85
C LEU A 66 -2.26 29.43 -21.32
N HIS A 67 -1.13 29.95 -21.79
CA HIS A 67 -0.85 30.12 -23.21
C HIS A 67 -0.39 28.77 -23.78
N LEU A 68 -1.19 28.16 -24.64
CA LEU A 68 -0.78 27.04 -25.51
C LEU A 68 -0.30 27.64 -26.83
N SER A 69 0.97 27.47 -27.15
CA SER A 69 1.51 27.76 -28.48
C SER A 69 1.49 26.48 -29.30
N ASP A 70 0.66 26.46 -30.34
CA ASP A 70 0.65 25.44 -31.38
C ASP A 70 1.93 25.54 -32.21
N ALA A 71 2.68 24.44 -32.27
CA ALA A 71 3.71 24.22 -33.27
C ALA A 71 3.59 22.78 -33.79
N SER A 72 2.88 22.63 -34.92
CA SER A 72 2.79 21.39 -35.69
C SER A 72 4.12 21.07 -36.36
N PRO A 73 4.66 19.84 -36.27
CA PRO A 73 5.74 19.39 -37.14
C PRO A 73 5.19 18.79 -38.45
N PRO A 74 5.95 18.89 -39.57
CA PRO A 74 5.51 18.43 -40.88
C PRO A 74 5.55 16.90 -41.02
N ALA A 75 4.64 16.40 -41.84
CA ALA A 75 4.45 14.97 -42.13
C ALA A 75 5.65 14.34 -42.87
N PRO A 76 6.01 13.07 -42.58
CA PRO A 76 6.99 12.36 -43.37
C PRO A 76 6.35 11.69 -44.60
N SER A 77 7.11 11.78 -45.69
CA SER A 77 6.88 11.26 -47.03
C SER A 77 6.69 9.74 -47.08
N ARG A 78 5.78 9.31 -47.96
CA ARG A 78 5.50 7.92 -48.33
C ARG A 78 6.73 7.22 -48.91
N SER A 79 6.97 5.98 -48.48
CA SER A 79 7.76 4.98 -49.21
C SER A 79 6.98 3.65 -49.29
N PRO A 80 7.32 2.77 -50.26
CA PRO A 80 6.36 1.89 -50.92
C PRO A 80 6.09 0.56 -50.21
N ARG A 81 4.89 0.01 -50.47
CA ARG A 81 4.41 -1.28 -49.98
C ARG A 81 5.27 -2.44 -50.51
N PRO A 82 5.64 -3.43 -49.68
CA PRO A 82 6.12 -4.72 -50.16
C PRO A 82 4.96 -5.66 -50.55
N PRO A 83 5.21 -6.68 -51.38
CA PRO A 83 4.18 -7.52 -51.97
C PRO A 83 3.60 -8.54 -50.97
N THR A 84 2.30 -8.78 -51.12
CA THR A 84 1.51 -9.85 -50.51
C THR A 84 2.05 -11.22 -50.85
N LEU A 85 2.55 -11.96 -49.85
CA LEU A 85 2.84 -13.38 -49.93
C LEU A 85 1.66 -14.17 -49.37
N ALA A 86 1.12 -15.06 -50.21
CA ALA A 86 0.10 -16.03 -49.85
C ALA A 86 0.66 -17.03 -48.84
N ARG A 87 0.03 -17.15 -47.67
CA ARG A 87 0.22 -18.29 -46.77
C ARG A 87 -0.95 -19.25 -46.91
N ARG A 88 -0.61 -20.44 -47.42
CA ARG A 88 -1.39 -21.68 -47.32
C ARG A 88 -1.75 -21.93 -45.86
N LEU A 89 -3.02 -22.20 -45.62
CA LEU A 89 -3.54 -22.76 -44.38
C LEU A 89 -3.55 -24.29 -44.56
N ASP A 90 -2.73 -25.02 -43.81
CA ASP A 90 -2.85 -26.47 -43.70
C ASP A 90 -3.96 -26.78 -42.69
N LEU A 91 -5.06 -27.34 -43.20
CA LEU A 91 -6.20 -27.83 -42.41
C LEU A 91 -5.91 -29.25 -41.93
N LEU A 92 -5.73 -29.42 -40.62
CA LEU A 92 -5.83 -30.72 -39.96
C LEU A 92 -7.30 -31.10 -39.82
N ILE A 93 -7.67 -32.17 -40.54
CA ILE A 93 -8.97 -32.84 -40.46
C ILE A 93 -9.03 -33.64 -39.16
N ASN A 94 -10.06 -33.43 -38.35
CA ASN A 94 -10.42 -34.31 -37.25
C ASN A 94 -11.75 -35.03 -37.60
N PRO A 95 -11.82 -36.37 -37.60
CA PRO A 95 -13.00 -37.11 -38.01
C PRO A 95 -13.95 -37.29 -36.82
N ALA A 96 -14.82 -36.32 -36.59
CA ALA A 96 -16.00 -36.51 -35.75
C ALA A 96 -17.11 -35.59 -36.27
N GLY A 97 -17.95 -36.15 -37.15
CA GLY A 97 -19.06 -35.44 -37.75
C GLY A 97 -20.05 -34.92 -36.71
N SER A 98 -20.35 -33.63 -36.77
CA SER A 98 -21.65 -33.09 -36.40
C SER A 98 -21.82 -31.71 -37.03
N VAL A 99 -22.84 -31.61 -37.88
CA VAL A 99 -23.23 -30.40 -38.62
C VAL A 99 -24.15 -29.59 -37.73
N LEU A 100 -23.80 -28.34 -37.47
CA LEU A 100 -24.71 -27.33 -36.90
C LEU A 100 -24.66 -26.08 -37.77
N ARG A 101 -25.76 -25.85 -38.50
CA ARG A 101 -26.04 -24.64 -39.29
C ARG A 101 -26.05 -23.42 -38.36
N VAL A 102 -25.21 -22.43 -38.65
CA VAL A 102 -25.37 -21.07 -38.13
C VAL A 102 -25.66 -20.15 -39.32
N GLY A 103 -26.83 -19.51 -39.26
CA GLY A 103 -27.34 -18.62 -40.28
C GLY A 103 -26.56 -17.31 -40.37
N THR A 104 -26.38 -16.87 -41.61
CA THR A 104 -25.81 -15.59 -42.02
C THR A 104 -26.67 -14.43 -41.51
N LEU A 105 -26.09 -13.49 -40.78
CA LEU A 105 -26.70 -12.19 -40.51
C LEU A 105 -25.87 -11.10 -41.17
N SER A 106 -26.53 -10.43 -42.10
CA SER A 106 -26.02 -9.38 -42.98
C SER A 106 -25.57 -8.13 -42.20
N ARG A 107 -24.50 -7.53 -42.70
CA ARG A 107 -24.00 -6.20 -42.35
C ARG A 107 -25.07 -5.13 -42.64
N VAL A 108 -25.43 -4.36 -41.63
CA VAL A 108 -25.98 -3.01 -41.81
C VAL A 108 -24.86 -2.03 -41.44
N SER A 109 -24.45 -1.25 -42.43
CA SER A 109 -23.47 -0.17 -42.33
C SER A 109 -24.23 1.14 -42.15
N GLU A 110 -24.25 1.69 -40.93
CA GLU A 110 -24.66 3.08 -40.72
C GLU A 110 -23.44 3.96 -40.48
N ARG A 111 -23.26 4.90 -41.43
CA ARG A 111 -22.37 6.05 -41.32
C ARG A 111 -23.01 7.04 -40.34
N LEU A 112 -22.30 7.39 -39.27
CA LEU A 112 -22.61 8.57 -38.47
C LEU A 112 -21.53 9.63 -38.70
N THR A 113 -21.93 10.69 -39.38
CA THR A 113 -21.22 11.96 -39.51
C THR A 113 -21.20 12.68 -38.17
N PHE A 114 -20.01 13.04 -37.68
CA PHE A 114 -19.85 13.93 -36.53
C PHE A 114 -20.08 15.37 -36.95
N ALA A 115 -21.09 16.01 -36.37
CA ALA A 115 -21.30 17.44 -36.43
C ALA A 115 -20.44 18.15 -35.37
N SER A 116 -19.87 19.28 -35.77
CA SER A 116 -19.09 20.22 -34.96
C SER A 116 -19.93 20.86 -33.85
N VAL A 117 -19.37 20.91 -32.63
CA VAL A 117 -19.94 21.63 -31.48
C VAL A 117 -19.39 23.07 -31.47
N PRO A 118 -20.22 24.11 -31.28
CA PRO A 118 -19.76 25.49 -31.23
C PRO A 118 -19.13 25.84 -29.88
N SER A 119 -18.18 26.77 -29.94
CA SER A 119 -17.50 27.41 -28.82
C SER A 119 -18.50 28.21 -27.95
N VAL A 120 -18.41 28.08 -26.63
CA VAL A 120 -19.21 28.87 -25.66
C VAL A 120 -18.24 29.58 -24.71
N GLU A 121 -18.38 30.90 -24.61
CA GLU A 121 -17.67 31.80 -23.70
C GLU A 121 -18.03 31.57 -22.22
N PRO A 122 -17.14 31.92 -21.27
CA PRO A 122 -17.30 31.59 -19.86
C PRO A 122 -17.71 32.82 -19.04
N ASP A 123 -19.01 33.09 -18.91
CA ASP A 123 -19.52 34.00 -17.88
C ASP A 123 -20.94 33.61 -17.46
N SER A 124 -21.04 32.67 -16.52
CA SER A 124 -22.26 32.39 -15.75
C SER A 124 -21.97 31.39 -14.61
N PRO A 125 -22.59 31.52 -13.41
CA PRO A 125 -22.24 30.76 -12.22
C PRO A 125 -22.56 29.27 -12.40
N GLN A 126 -21.61 28.41 -12.01
CA GLN A 126 -21.75 26.96 -12.09
C GLN A 126 -23.05 26.45 -11.45
N PRO A 127 -23.82 25.58 -12.13
CA PRO A 127 -24.93 24.90 -11.50
C PRO A 127 -24.40 23.76 -10.63
N TYR A 128 -24.92 23.75 -9.40
CA TYR A 128 -24.88 22.64 -8.47
C TYR A 128 -25.06 21.28 -9.14
N TYR A 129 -24.26 20.29 -8.70
CA TYR A 129 -24.65 18.88 -8.75
C TYR A 129 -25.90 18.69 -7.87
N GLN A 130 -27.08 19.02 -8.42
CA GLN A 130 -28.32 18.48 -7.91
C GLN A 130 -28.37 17.01 -8.33
N MET A 131 -28.18 16.11 -7.36
CA MET A 131 -28.81 14.80 -7.45
C MET A 131 -30.31 15.05 -7.57
N SER A 132 -30.81 14.98 -8.79
CA SER A 132 -32.23 15.05 -9.10
C SER A 132 -32.93 13.98 -8.26
N ARG A 133 -33.76 14.43 -7.30
CA ARG A 133 -34.77 13.56 -6.70
C ARG A 133 -35.60 13.00 -7.84
N TRP A 134 -35.40 11.73 -8.12
CA TRP A 134 -36.27 10.95 -8.97
C TRP A 134 -37.61 10.79 -8.23
N HIS A 135 -38.50 11.77 -8.38
CA HIS A 135 -39.93 11.60 -8.11
C HIS A 135 -40.60 11.19 -9.42
N GLY A 136 -40.28 9.97 -9.85
CA GLY A 136 -41.09 9.25 -10.81
C GLY A 136 -42.45 8.97 -10.19
N ARG A 137 -43.47 9.60 -10.77
CA ARG A 137 -44.89 9.45 -10.48
C ARG A 137 -45.32 7.99 -10.73
N THR A 138 -45.18 7.12 -9.72
CA THR A 138 -45.81 5.78 -9.73
C THR A 138 -47.27 5.91 -9.29
N ARG A 139 -48.14 6.25 -10.24
CA ARG A 139 -49.58 5.96 -10.14
C ARG A 139 -49.98 5.16 -11.37
N GLY A 140 -50.50 3.97 -11.15
CA GLY A 140 -51.15 3.14 -12.18
C GLY A 140 -50.32 1.97 -12.71
N PHE A 141 -49.73 1.15 -11.83
CA PHE A 141 -49.34 -0.23 -12.17
C PHE A 141 -49.26 -1.09 -10.89
N ARG A 142 -50.38 -1.14 -10.16
CA ARG A 142 -50.67 -2.17 -9.15
C ARG A 142 -52.01 -2.74 -9.58
N GLU A 143 -52.14 -4.07 -9.52
CA GLU A 143 -53.25 -4.89 -10.03
C GLU A 143 -53.02 -5.36 -11.47
N GLY A 144 -52.34 -6.51 -11.62
CA GLY A 144 -52.22 -7.19 -12.92
C GLY A 144 -50.97 -8.04 -13.13
N LEU A 145 -49.95 -7.95 -12.25
CA LEU A 145 -48.72 -8.73 -12.36
C LEU A 145 -48.60 -9.79 -11.25
N TRP A 146 -49.66 -10.56 -11.03
CA TRP A 146 -49.53 -11.91 -10.47
C TRP A 146 -49.38 -12.89 -11.65
N MET A 147 -48.36 -12.64 -12.49
CA MET A 147 -47.88 -13.67 -13.40
C MET A 147 -47.29 -14.76 -12.50
N THR A 148 -47.72 -15.99 -12.72
CA THR A 148 -47.19 -17.20 -12.11
C THR A 148 -45.66 -17.13 -12.09
N MET A 149 -45.09 -16.81 -10.93
CA MET A 149 -43.66 -16.99 -10.73
C MET A 149 -43.42 -18.47 -10.94
N ASP A 150 -42.74 -18.78 -12.04
CA ASP A 150 -42.34 -20.14 -12.39
C ASP A 150 -41.74 -20.80 -11.13
N VAL A 151 -42.20 -22.01 -10.82
CA VAL A 151 -41.72 -22.81 -9.68
C VAL A 151 -40.19 -22.89 -9.69
N SER A 152 -39.59 -22.82 -10.87
CA SER A 152 -38.14 -22.76 -11.10
C SER A 152 -37.47 -21.54 -10.46
N VAL A 153 -38.10 -20.36 -10.53
CA VAL A 153 -37.58 -19.11 -9.94
C VAL A 153 -37.69 -19.15 -8.42
N VAL A 154 -38.81 -19.64 -7.89
CA VAL A 154 -38.99 -19.79 -6.43
C VAL A 154 -37.98 -20.80 -5.87
N THR A 155 -37.77 -21.92 -6.57
CA THR A 155 -36.79 -22.94 -6.17
C THR A 155 -35.36 -22.39 -6.18
N ALA A 156 -35.00 -21.60 -7.21
CA ALA A 156 -33.71 -20.93 -7.28
C ALA A 156 -33.49 -19.93 -6.15
N ILE A 157 -34.50 -19.13 -5.80
CA ILE A 157 -34.44 -18.18 -4.68
C ILE A 157 -34.28 -18.91 -3.34
N THR A 158 -35.01 -20.02 -3.13
CA THR A 158 -34.89 -20.83 -1.90
C THR A 158 -33.52 -21.49 -1.78
N ALA A 159 -32.97 -22.00 -2.88
CA ALA A 159 -31.61 -22.57 -2.89
C ALA A 159 -30.54 -21.49 -2.58
N LEU A 160 -30.67 -20.30 -3.17
CA LEU A 160 -29.74 -19.19 -2.94
C LEU A 160 -29.76 -18.69 -1.49
N SER A 161 -30.95 -18.60 -0.90
CA SER A 161 -31.14 -18.17 0.49
C SER A 161 -30.61 -19.21 1.49
N ALA A 162 -30.78 -20.51 1.23
CA ALA A 162 -30.17 -21.56 2.04
C ALA A 162 -28.64 -21.51 2.01
N VAL A 163 -28.03 -21.35 0.84
CA VAL A 163 -26.56 -21.20 0.71
C VAL A 163 -26.08 -19.94 1.45
N THR A 164 -26.79 -18.83 1.31
CA THR A 164 -26.44 -17.58 1.99
C THR A 164 -26.53 -17.74 3.51
N PHE A 165 -27.57 -18.41 4.02
CA PHE A 165 -27.72 -18.68 5.45
C PHE A 165 -26.58 -19.55 5.98
N VAL A 166 -26.19 -20.62 5.28
CA VAL A 166 -25.05 -21.47 5.65
C VAL A 166 -23.75 -20.66 5.68
N ILE A 167 -23.51 -19.78 4.70
CA ILE A 167 -22.32 -18.90 4.67
C ILE A 167 -22.32 -17.94 5.87
N VAL A 168 -23.46 -17.32 6.18
CA VAL A 168 -23.59 -16.39 7.32
C VAL A 168 -23.38 -17.11 8.64
N VAL A 169 -24.02 -18.27 8.85
CA VAL A 169 -23.84 -19.09 10.06
C VAL A 169 -22.41 -19.56 10.19
N TYR A 170 -21.77 -20.01 9.11
CA TYR A 170 -20.35 -20.39 9.10
C TYR A 170 -19.45 -19.22 9.50
N PHE A 171 -19.71 -18.01 8.99
CA PHE A 171 -18.97 -16.80 9.35
C PHE A 171 -19.16 -16.42 10.83
N LEU A 172 -20.39 -16.49 11.33
CA LEU A 172 -20.72 -16.20 12.73
C LEU A 172 -20.09 -17.23 13.68
N LEU A 173 -20.16 -18.52 13.35
CA LEU A 173 -19.52 -19.59 14.12
C LEU A 173 -17.99 -19.48 14.09
N SER A 174 -17.40 -19.13 12.94
CA SER A 174 -15.96 -18.89 12.83
C SER A 174 -15.50 -17.69 13.68
N ARG A 175 -16.37 -16.70 13.90
CA ARG A 175 -16.10 -15.56 14.80
C ARG A 175 -16.22 -15.94 16.27
N LEU A 176 -17.25 -16.70 16.63
CA LEU A 176 -17.48 -17.14 18.00
C LEU A 176 -16.43 -18.14 18.47
N THR A 177 -15.88 -18.93 17.54
CA THR A 177 -14.78 -19.86 17.80
C THR A 177 -13.41 -19.20 17.66
N THR A 178 -13.30 -17.88 17.87
CA THR A 178 -12.02 -17.17 17.90
C THR A 178 -11.10 -17.88 18.88
N GLN A 179 -10.21 -18.68 18.30
CA GLN A 179 -9.35 -19.61 19.01
C GLN A 179 -8.55 -18.78 19.99
N SER A 180 -8.62 -19.10 21.29
CA SER A 180 -7.79 -18.41 22.27
C SER A 180 -6.36 -18.48 21.79
N SER A 181 -5.74 -17.31 21.59
CA SER A 181 -4.34 -17.24 21.16
C SER A 181 -3.49 -18.07 22.13
N SER A 182 -2.64 -18.91 21.56
CA SER A 182 -1.65 -19.72 22.28
C SER A 182 -0.40 -18.92 22.63
N TRP A 183 -0.36 -17.65 22.25
CA TRP A 183 0.69 -16.71 22.58
C TRP A 183 0.42 -16.01 23.92
N PRO A 184 1.48 -15.56 24.61
CA PRO A 184 1.33 -14.77 25.84
C PRO A 184 0.44 -13.54 25.59
N LYS A 185 -0.51 -13.30 26.50
CA LYS A 185 -1.42 -12.14 26.43
C LYS A 185 -0.93 -10.96 27.28
N THR A 186 0.35 -10.94 27.60
CA THR A 186 0.98 -9.96 28.47
C THR A 186 2.21 -9.36 27.81
N LYS A 187 2.51 -8.11 28.15
CA LYS A 187 3.73 -7.43 27.73
C LYS A 187 4.96 -8.28 28.05
N GLN A 188 5.86 -8.39 27.07
CA GLN A 188 7.11 -9.13 27.22
C GLN A 188 8.26 -8.15 27.48
N LEU A 189 9.03 -8.39 28.55
CA LEU A 189 10.15 -7.53 28.95
C LEU A 189 11.48 -7.99 28.36
N LEU A 190 11.58 -9.26 27.99
CA LEU A 190 12.77 -9.85 27.40
C LEU A 190 12.46 -10.32 25.98
N ALA A 191 13.45 -10.23 25.11
CA ALA A 191 13.36 -10.84 23.80
C ALA A 191 13.37 -12.36 23.93
N TYR A 192 12.76 -13.04 22.97
CA TYR A 192 12.76 -14.49 22.93
C TYR A 192 12.67 -15.00 21.51
N THR A 193 13.20 -16.21 21.28
CA THR A 193 12.91 -16.98 20.08
C THR A 193 12.01 -18.17 20.38
N ARG A 194 11.27 -18.61 19.36
CA ARG A 194 10.44 -19.80 19.43
C ARG A 194 10.28 -20.43 18.06
N LYS A 195 10.40 -21.75 17.96
CA LYS A 195 10.05 -22.46 16.72
C LYS A 195 8.55 -22.34 16.47
N VAL A 196 8.16 -22.34 15.20
CA VAL A 196 6.75 -22.18 14.82
C VAL A 196 6.38 -23.08 13.65
N ILE A 197 5.10 -23.42 13.57
CA ILE A 197 4.49 -24.08 12.42
C ILE A 197 3.48 -23.10 11.80
N PRO A 198 3.63 -22.73 10.51
CA PRO A 198 2.66 -21.90 9.83
C PRO A 198 1.27 -22.53 9.74
N LYS A 199 0.23 -21.79 10.15
CA LYS A 199 -1.15 -22.27 10.00
C LYS A 199 -1.54 -22.30 8.52
N LYS A 200 -2.20 -23.39 8.12
CA LYS A 200 -2.78 -23.51 6.77
C LYS A 200 -4.03 -22.64 6.66
N ARG A 201 -3.91 -21.46 6.03
CA ARG A 201 -5.04 -20.62 5.65
C ARG A 201 -5.17 -20.57 4.13
N LYS A 202 -6.39 -20.85 3.64
CA LYS A 202 -6.71 -20.77 2.20
C LYS A 202 -6.69 -19.33 1.70
N PHE A 203 -7.17 -18.39 2.52
CA PHE A 203 -7.20 -16.96 2.20
C PHE A 203 -6.75 -16.15 3.42
N GLN A 204 -5.88 -15.18 3.20
CA GLN A 204 -5.47 -14.24 4.24
C GLN A 204 -5.83 -12.81 3.82
N LEU A 205 -7.00 -12.37 4.28
CA LEU A 205 -7.42 -10.97 4.16
C LEU A 205 -6.89 -10.12 5.33
N HIS A 206 -6.66 -10.78 6.47
CA HIS A 206 -6.15 -10.14 7.69
C HIS A 206 -4.68 -9.75 7.56
N HIS A 207 -4.27 -8.81 8.41
CA HIS A 207 -2.87 -8.46 8.56
C HIS A 207 -2.08 -9.59 9.21
N ASN A 208 -0.77 -9.62 8.97
CA ASN A 208 0.15 -10.55 9.61
C ASN A 208 0.07 -10.42 11.13
N SER A 209 0.02 -11.55 11.82
CA SER A 209 -0.04 -11.62 13.29
C SER A 209 0.70 -12.86 13.79
N LEU A 210 1.11 -12.87 15.06
CA LEU A 210 1.60 -14.10 15.70
C LEU A 210 0.58 -15.25 15.64
N ASP A 211 -0.71 -14.94 15.56
CA ASP A 211 -1.78 -15.93 15.42
C ASP A 211 -1.77 -16.69 14.08
N ASP A 212 -0.92 -16.28 13.13
CA ASP A 212 -0.66 -16.99 11.89
C ASP A 212 0.21 -18.24 12.10
N PHE A 213 0.76 -18.41 13.31
CA PHE A 213 1.66 -19.47 13.70
C PHE A 213 1.09 -20.31 14.85
N GLU A 214 1.40 -21.60 14.83
CA GLU A 214 1.30 -22.48 15.98
C GLU A 214 2.67 -22.55 16.64
N PRO A 215 2.79 -22.23 17.95
CA PRO A 215 4.05 -22.36 18.63
C PRO A 215 4.51 -23.82 18.69
N ALA A 216 5.78 -24.05 18.38
CA ALA A 216 6.42 -25.36 18.48
C ALA A 216 7.65 -25.28 19.41
N GLY A 217 7.79 -26.25 20.31
CA GLY A 217 8.91 -26.29 21.26
C GLY A 217 8.89 -25.20 22.34
N GLU A 218 10.00 -25.17 23.08
CA GLU A 218 10.21 -24.28 24.22
C GLU A 218 10.60 -22.86 23.78
N VAL A 219 10.27 -21.89 24.63
CA VAL A 219 10.67 -20.49 24.46
C VAL A 219 12.12 -20.34 24.88
N THR A 220 12.97 -19.79 24.01
CA THR A 220 14.37 -19.48 24.35
C THR A 220 14.51 -17.99 24.61
N VAL A 221 14.81 -17.60 25.85
CA VAL A 221 15.01 -16.20 26.23
C VAL A 221 16.33 -15.68 25.64
N VAL A 222 16.28 -14.47 25.08
CA VAL A 222 17.44 -13.78 24.48
C VAL A 222 17.77 -12.56 25.33
N HIS A 223 18.83 -12.65 26.13
CA HIS A 223 19.25 -11.57 27.02
C HIS A 223 19.91 -10.39 26.30
N ASP A 224 20.74 -10.67 25.29
CA ASP A 224 21.39 -9.65 24.46
C ASP A 224 20.91 -9.77 23.01
N VAL A 225 19.73 -9.21 22.76
CA VAL A 225 19.09 -9.26 21.45
C VAL A 225 19.85 -8.44 20.40
N ALA A 226 20.53 -7.36 20.81
CA ALA A 226 21.35 -6.56 19.92
C ALA A 226 22.58 -7.35 19.43
N GLN A 227 23.28 -8.06 20.32
CA GLN A 227 24.39 -8.94 19.92
C GLN A 227 23.91 -10.11 19.04
N LEU A 228 22.80 -10.76 19.41
CA LEU A 228 22.23 -11.84 18.59
C LEU A 228 21.91 -11.34 17.18
N PHE A 229 21.23 -10.21 17.07
CA PHE A 229 20.86 -9.64 15.78
C PHE A 229 22.06 -9.10 15.00
N GLY A 230 23.07 -8.54 15.66
CA GLY A 230 24.31 -8.13 15.01
C GLY A 230 25.06 -9.28 14.34
N ARG A 231 24.91 -10.51 14.87
CA ARG A 231 25.55 -11.74 14.35
C ARG A 231 24.68 -12.53 13.37
N ARG A 232 23.36 -12.58 13.59
CA ARG A 232 22.41 -13.45 12.87
C ARG A 232 21.20 -12.72 12.29
N GLY A 233 21.17 -11.39 12.36
CA GLY A 233 20.00 -10.60 11.97
C GLY A 233 19.67 -10.68 10.48
N ASP A 234 20.61 -11.09 9.64
CA ASP A 234 20.41 -11.41 8.24
C ASP A 234 19.49 -12.63 8.05
N GLU A 235 19.41 -13.51 9.03
CA GLU A 235 18.49 -14.65 9.02
C GLU A 235 17.04 -14.26 9.36
N PHE A 236 16.81 -13.06 9.90
CA PHE A 236 15.50 -12.64 10.42
C PHE A 236 14.91 -11.48 9.62
N SER A 237 13.67 -11.66 9.16
CA SER A 237 12.91 -10.65 8.43
C SER A 237 11.77 -10.09 9.28
N VAL A 238 11.57 -8.77 9.30
CA VAL A 238 10.49 -8.15 10.07
C VAL A 238 9.12 -8.55 9.51
N TYR A 239 8.28 -9.13 10.35
CA TYR A 239 7.01 -9.74 9.94
C TYR A 239 5.78 -8.91 10.34
N SER A 240 5.70 -8.50 11.62
CA SER A 240 4.55 -7.77 12.18
C SER A 240 4.90 -7.08 13.51
N VAL A 241 3.93 -6.42 14.13
CA VAL A 241 3.98 -5.91 15.51
C VAL A 241 2.83 -6.53 16.29
N ASP A 242 3.12 -7.13 17.44
CA ASP A 242 2.12 -7.56 18.40
C ASP A 242 1.94 -6.45 19.45
N TRP A 243 0.81 -5.76 19.37
CA TRP A 243 0.48 -4.63 20.27
C TRP A 243 0.09 -5.07 21.68
N VAL A 244 -0.31 -6.33 21.89
CA VAL A 244 -0.67 -6.87 23.21
C VAL A 244 0.60 -7.20 23.99
N GLN A 245 1.57 -7.82 23.33
CA GLN A 245 2.87 -8.15 23.90
C GLN A 245 3.86 -6.97 23.86
N GLU A 246 3.55 -5.91 23.11
CA GLU A 246 4.45 -4.79 22.81
C GLU A 246 5.79 -5.26 22.22
N VAL A 247 5.74 -6.15 21.22
CA VAL A 247 6.93 -6.69 20.54
C VAL A 247 6.86 -6.48 19.03
N VAL A 248 8.02 -6.24 18.42
CA VAL A 248 8.21 -6.46 16.98
C VAL A 248 8.48 -7.94 16.75
N VAL A 249 7.76 -8.53 15.81
CA VAL A 249 7.87 -9.94 15.46
C VAL A 249 8.70 -10.02 14.19
N LEU A 250 9.81 -10.75 14.27
CA LEU A 250 10.64 -11.14 13.14
C LEU A 250 10.49 -12.64 12.91
N ILE A 251 10.60 -13.07 11.66
CA ILE A 251 10.58 -14.49 11.29
C ILE A 251 11.92 -14.88 10.69
N ARG A 252 12.41 -16.05 11.09
CA ARG A 252 13.45 -16.78 10.39
C ARG A 252 12.77 -17.79 9.47
N PRO A 253 12.94 -17.69 8.15
CA PRO A 253 12.37 -18.66 7.24
C PRO A 253 13.11 -20.00 7.34
N VAL A 254 12.52 -21.06 6.79
CA VAL A 254 13.20 -22.34 6.56
C VAL A 254 14.46 -22.09 5.71
N ASP A 255 15.55 -22.77 6.05
CA ASP A 255 16.84 -22.60 5.37
C ASP A 255 16.70 -22.80 3.85
N GLY A 256 17.27 -21.87 3.07
CA GLY A 256 17.21 -21.88 1.60
C GLY A 256 15.92 -21.31 1.00
N ALA A 257 14.93 -20.88 1.78
CA ALA A 257 13.73 -20.26 1.24
C ALA A 257 14.00 -18.83 0.73
N ASP A 258 13.74 -18.59 -0.56
CA ASP A 258 13.75 -17.24 -1.13
C ASP A 258 12.40 -16.56 -0.91
N LEU A 259 12.36 -15.60 0.02
CA LEU A 259 11.16 -14.82 0.33
C LEU A 259 10.73 -13.90 -0.82
N LYS A 260 11.67 -13.46 -1.68
CA LYS A 260 11.41 -12.55 -2.81
C LYS A 260 10.93 -13.27 -4.07
N ALA A 261 11.12 -14.60 -4.15
CA ALA A 261 10.57 -15.42 -5.23
C ALA A 261 9.02 -15.39 -5.27
N HIS A 262 8.39 -15.13 -4.12
CA HIS A 262 6.94 -15.07 -4.02
C HIS A 262 6.39 -13.68 -4.40
N PRO A 263 5.28 -13.55 -5.16
CA PRO A 263 4.74 -12.25 -5.58
C PRO A 263 4.31 -11.31 -4.43
N PHE A 264 4.02 -11.90 -3.27
CA PHE A 264 3.68 -11.18 -2.04
C PHE A 264 4.64 -11.61 -0.92
N PHE A 265 5.48 -10.68 -0.47
CA PHE A 265 6.53 -10.93 0.52
C PHE A 265 5.94 -11.44 1.84
N ARG A 266 4.86 -10.81 2.32
CA ARG A 266 4.13 -11.22 3.53
C ARG A 266 3.65 -12.68 3.51
N GLU A 267 3.23 -13.17 2.35
CA GLU A 267 2.73 -14.54 2.20
C GLU A 267 3.89 -15.54 2.23
N ALA A 268 5.03 -15.19 1.60
CA ALA A 268 6.26 -15.97 1.71
C ALA A 268 6.77 -16.02 3.15
N GLN A 269 6.81 -14.89 3.85
CA GLN A 269 7.22 -14.83 5.25
C GLN A 269 6.35 -15.76 6.10
N ARG A 270 5.02 -15.70 5.96
CA ARG A 270 4.12 -16.58 6.71
C ARG A 270 4.34 -18.05 6.39
N ARG A 271 4.38 -18.41 5.10
CA ARG A 271 4.45 -19.81 4.66
C ARG A 271 5.76 -20.50 5.02
N ASN A 272 6.84 -19.73 5.05
CA ASN A 272 8.17 -20.29 5.25
C ASN A 272 8.72 -20.04 6.66
N ALA A 273 7.99 -19.40 7.57
CA ALA A 273 8.49 -19.18 8.93
C ALA A 273 8.77 -20.51 9.66
N ALA A 274 10.00 -20.68 10.14
CA ALA A 274 10.42 -21.82 10.96
C ALA A 274 10.62 -21.43 12.43
N GLU A 275 10.97 -20.17 12.66
CA GLU A 275 11.22 -19.60 13.99
C GLU A 275 10.80 -18.14 14.00
N VAL A 276 10.32 -17.66 15.15
CA VAL A 276 10.07 -16.24 15.41
C VAL A 276 11.09 -15.71 16.40
N LEU A 277 11.50 -14.46 16.21
CA LEU A 277 12.20 -13.64 17.20
C LEU A 277 11.27 -12.48 17.58
N CYS A 278 10.85 -12.45 18.84
CA CYS A 278 10.02 -11.39 19.38
C CYS A 278 10.90 -10.41 20.16
N VAL A 279 10.93 -9.15 19.73
CA VAL A 279 11.78 -8.09 20.30
C VAL A 279 10.88 -7.05 20.98
N PRO A 280 10.97 -6.86 22.30
CA PRO A 280 10.26 -5.80 23.00
C PRO A 280 10.48 -4.43 22.34
N LEU A 281 9.42 -3.64 22.18
CA LEU A 281 9.49 -2.32 21.54
C LEU A 281 10.52 -1.40 22.21
N GLU A 282 10.67 -1.51 23.53
CA GLU A 282 11.66 -0.77 24.33
C GLU A 282 13.12 -1.14 24.04
N ARG A 283 13.36 -2.35 23.50
CA ARG A 283 14.69 -2.83 23.07
C ARG A 283 14.90 -2.69 21.56
N LEU A 284 13.89 -2.28 20.79
CA LEU A 284 14.00 -2.26 19.34
C LEU A 284 15.09 -1.29 18.83
N GLN A 285 15.28 -0.16 19.52
CA GLN A 285 16.27 0.84 19.12
C GLN A 285 17.71 0.31 19.21
N GLU A 286 18.07 -0.41 20.27
CA GLU A 286 19.42 -1.00 20.38
C GLU A 286 19.68 -2.04 19.29
N VAL A 287 18.68 -2.83 18.92
CA VAL A 287 18.78 -3.85 17.86
C VAL A 287 19.00 -3.19 16.52
N ALA A 288 18.24 -2.13 16.21
CA ALA A 288 18.42 -1.36 14.98
C ALA A 288 19.79 -0.67 14.94
N SER A 289 20.23 -0.07 16.07
CA SER A 289 21.54 0.57 16.17
C SER A 289 22.70 -0.38 15.96
N ALA A 290 22.58 -1.67 16.33
CA ALA A 290 23.62 -2.68 16.12
C ALA A 290 23.91 -2.97 14.63
N VAL A 291 23.00 -2.60 13.72
CA VAL A 291 23.14 -2.84 12.27
C VAL A 291 23.00 -1.58 11.43
N ALA A 292 22.71 -0.42 12.03
CA ALA A 292 22.43 0.82 11.32
C ALA A 292 23.56 1.24 10.36
N ASP A 293 24.81 1.19 10.82
CA ASP A 293 25.98 1.54 10.00
C ASP A 293 26.13 0.62 8.77
N LYS A 294 25.73 -0.65 8.91
CA LYS A 294 25.79 -1.64 7.83
C LYS A 294 24.77 -1.37 6.72
N VAL A 295 23.76 -0.51 6.96
CA VAL A 295 22.71 -0.20 5.99
C VAL A 295 22.58 1.30 5.70
N ALA A 296 23.49 2.13 6.23
CA ALA A 296 23.45 3.59 6.05
C ALA A 296 23.60 4.03 4.58
N HIS A 297 24.13 3.16 3.72
CA HIS A 297 24.31 3.39 2.29
C HIS A 297 23.05 3.08 1.45
N VAL A 298 22.06 2.42 2.04
CA VAL A 298 20.84 1.98 1.35
C VAL A 298 20.00 3.19 0.93
N LYS A 299 19.39 3.09 -0.26
CA LYS A 299 18.46 4.09 -0.79
C LYS A 299 17.07 3.49 -0.91
N GLU A 300 16.12 4.04 -0.16
CA GLU A 300 14.75 3.57 -0.17
C GLU A 300 13.91 4.30 -1.23
N VAL A 301 13.06 3.52 -1.90
CA VAL A 301 11.98 4.02 -2.76
C VAL A 301 10.64 3.50 -2.25
N PHE A 302 9.79 4.38 -1.77
CA PHE A 302 8.47 4.05 -1.23
C PHE A 302 7.39 4.18 -2.29
N ILE A 303 6.74 3.08 -2.67
CA ILE A 303 5.63 3.06 -3.62
C ILE A 303 4.28 2.99 -2.88
N PHE A 304 3.59 4.12 -2.88
CA PHE A 304 2.20 4.25 -2.45
C PHE A 304 1.25 4.05 -3.63
N ASN A 305 0.03 3.58 -3.38
CA ASN A 305 -0.87 3.24 -4.47
C ASN A 305 -2.36 3.17 -4.09
N THR A 306 -3.20 3.20 -5.11
CA THR A 306 -4.67 3.09 -5.01
C THR A 306 -5.19 1.65 -5.11
N ALA A 307 -4.33 0.63 -4.96
CA ALA A 307 -4.58 -0.77 -5.35
C ALA A 307 -4.84 -0.98 -6.85
N ARG A 308 -4.59 -2.22 -7.31
CA ARG A 308 -4.85 -2.72 -8.68
C ARG A 308 -4.37 -1.78 -9.81
N CYS A 309 -3.30 -1.03 -9.58
CA CYS A 309 -2.75 -0.02 -10.50
C CYS A 309 -1.39 -0.42 -11.08
N GLY A 310 -1.08 -1.72 -11.17
CA GLY A 310 0.14 -2.21 -11.81
C GLY A 310 1.40 -2.15 -10.95
N THR A 311 1.30 -1.91 -9.64
CA THR A 311 2.47 -1.92 -8.72
C THR A 311 3.23 -3.24 -8.71
N THR A 312 2.54 -4.38 -8.83
CA THR A 312 3.18 -5.70 -8.93
C THR A 312 3.97 -5.85 -10.24
N LEU A 313 3.51 -5.24 -11.34
CA LEU A 313 4.27 -5.20 -12.58
C LEU A 313 5.55 -4.36 -12.40
N VAL A 314 5.42 -3.14 -11.85
CA VAL A 314 6.58 -2.26 -11.62
C VAL A 314 7.62 -2.93 -10.73
N THR A 315 7.23 -3.55 -9.62
CA THR A 315 8.18 -4.26 -8.74
C THR A 315 8.87 -5.44 -9.41
N ARG A 316 8.16 -6.24 -10.22
CA ARG A 316 8.80 -7.30 -11.01
C ARG A 316 9.82 -6.77 -12.02
N VAL A 317 9.53 -5.64 -12.66
CA VAL A 317 10.47 -4.99 -13.57
C VAL A 317 11.67 -4.44 -12.82
N VAL A 318 11.48 -3.85 -11.63
CA VAL A 318 12.58 -3.44 -10.74
C VAL A 318 13.47 -4.64 -10.39
N GLU A 319 12.87 -5.76 -10.01
CA GLU A 319 13.63 -6.96 -9.62
C GLU A 319 14.44 -7.59 -10.76
N ALA A 320 13.97 -7.37 -12.00
CA ALA A 320 14.68 -7.76 -13.21
C ALA A 320 15.91 -6.89 -13.51
N THR A 321 16.07 -5.73 -12.86
CA THR A 321 17.24 -4.86 -13.02
C THR A 321 18.41 -5.30 -12.13
N SER A 322 19.63 -4.92 -12.54
CA SER A 322 20.85 -4.96 -11.73
C SER A 322 20.96 -3.78 -10.75
N VAL A 323 20.15 -2.73 -10.91
CA VAL A 323 20.29 -1.47 -10.15
C VAL A 323 19.58 -1.52 -8.80
N ALA A 324 18.42 -2.17 -8.75
CA ALA A 324 17.53 -2.11 -7.59
C ALA A 324 16.87 -3.45 -7.34
N GLN A 325 16.48 -3.66 -6.08
CA GLN A 325 15.62 -4.74 -5.65
C GLN A 325 14.27 -4.19 -5.14
N SER A 326 13.30 -5.06 -4.95
CA SER A 326 11.95 -4.70 -4.56
C SER A 326 11.35 -5.68 -3.56
N VAL A 327 10.52 -5.15 -2.67
CA VAL A 327 9.75 -5.90 -1.69
C VAL A 327 8.28 -5.53 -1.83
N SER A 328 7.46 -6.54 -2.06
CA SER A 328 6.02 -6.41 -2.30
C SER A 328 5.24 -6.70 -1.02
N GLU A 329 4.61 -5.68 -0.45
CA GLU A 329 3.68 -5.76 0.68
C GLU A 329 4.33 -6.29 1.98
N ALA A 330 5.37 -5.61 2.46
CA ALA A 330 5.85 -5.80 3.83
C ALA A 330 4.75 -5.37 4.83
N ASP A 331 3.98 -6.34 5.33
CA ASP A 331 2.70 -6.07 5.99
C ASP A 331 2.83 -5.41 7.37
N VAL A 332 4.03 -5.42 7.98
CA VAL A 332 4.34 -4.67 9.21
C VAL A 332 3.94 -3.20 9.11
N PHE A 333 4.11 -2.56 7.95
CA PHE A 333 3.70 -1.18 7.74
C PHE A 333 2.18 -1.02 7.76
N SER A 334 1.44 -1.98 7.19
CA SER A 334 -0.02 -1.99 7.25
C SER A 334 -0.53 -2.16 8.68
N VAL A 335 0.12 -3.01 9.48
CA VAL A 335 -0.19 -3.21 10.90
C VAL A 335 0.00 -1.91 11.68
N ILE A 336 1.12 -1.21 11.48
CA ILE A 336 1.39 0.09 12.13
C ILE A 336 0.39 1.16 11.65
N ALA A 337 0.08 1.19 10.35
CA ALA A 337 -0.83 2.17 9.75
C ALA A 337 -2.23 2.07 10.37
N VAL A 338 -2.77 0.86 10.41
CA VAL A 338 -4.11 0.58 10.95
C VAL A 338 -4.15 0.85 12.45
N ALA A 339 -3.14 0.43 13.21
CA ALA A 339 -3.10 0.65 14.66
C ALA A 339 -3.05 2.15 15.02
N ARG A 340 -2.20 2.93 14.33
CA ARG A 340 -2.12 4.39 14.52
C ARG A 340 -3.45 5.06 14.17
N HIS A 341 -4.05 4.70 13.05
CA HIS A 341 -5.32 5.27 12.61
C HIS A 341 -6.45 5.00 13.60
N LEU A 342 -6.54 3.76 14.10
CA LEU A 342 -7.48 3.37 15.15
C LEU A 342 -7.30 4.18 16.45
N LEU A 343 -6.05 4.41 16.85
CA LEU A 343 -5.73 5.21 18.02
C LEU A 343 -6.18 6.67 17.85
N GLN A 344 -5.83 7.30 16.72
CA GLN A 344 -6.20 8.69 16.44
C GLN A 344 -7.71 8.88 16.53
N ARG A 345 -8.50 7.90 16.05
CA ARG A 345 -9.96 7.92 16.18
C ARG A 345 -10.45 7.77 17.62
N THR A 346 -9.91 6.82 18.36
CA THR A 346 -10.36 6.56 19.74
C THR A 346 -10.08 7.76 20.63
N SER A 347 -8.95 8.45 20.42
CA SER A 347 -8.60 9.67 21.17
C SER A 347 -9.62 10.80 21.05
N GLN A 348 -10.40 10.83 19.96
CA GLN A 348 -11.47 11.81 19.76
C GLN A 348 -12.79 11.42 20.44
N GLN A 349 -12.97 10.15 20.81
CA GLN A 349 -14.28 9.63 21.20
C GLN A 349 -14.42 9.25 22.67
N ASP A 350 -13.35 8.81 23.35
CA ASP A 350 -13.32 8.65 24.82
C ASP A 350 -11.91 8.25 25.29
N GLN A 351 -11.36 8.92 26.31
CA GLN A 351 -9.97 8.68 26.79
C GLN A 351 -9.78 7.37 27.58
N SER A 352 -10.86 6.63 27.87
CA SER A 352 -10.87 5.57 28.89
C SER A 352 -10.50 4.16 28.37
N ARG A 353 -10.18 3.97 27.09
CA ARG A 353 -9.85 2.63 26.57
C ARG A 353 -8.37 2.27 26.78
N HIS A 354 -8.14 1.53 27.86
CA HIS A 354 -6.88 0.87 28.22
C HIS A 354 -6.41 -0.09 27.12
N GLY A 355 -5.13 0.02 26.74
CA GLY A 355 -4.44 -0.99 25.92
C GLY A 355 -3.68 -0.45 24.71
N CYS A 356 -3.69 0.85 24.42
CA CYS A 356 -2.89 1.38 23.32
C CYS A 356 -1.44 1.60 23.75
N SER A 357 -0.49 1.07 22.97
CA SER A 357 0.93 1.25 23.22
C SER A 357 1.32 2.72 23.17
N THR A 358 2.07 3.16 24.17
CA THR A 358 2.62 4.53 24.29
C THR A 358 3.48 4.94 23.09
N VAL A 359 3.99 3.96 22.34
CA VAL A 359 4.77 4.18 21.12
C VAL A 359 3.94 4.81 19.99
N LEU A 360 2.64 4.53 19.94
CA LEU A 360 1.75 5.03 18.88
C LEU A 360 1.13 6.40 19.18
N THR A 361 1.04 6.78 20.46
CA THR A 361 0.47 8.08 20.88
C THR A 361 1.42 9.23 20.57
N ASN A 362 2.72 8.99 20.68
CA ASN A 362 3.74 9.98 20.40
C ASN A 362 4.29 9.82 18.97
N GLU A 363 4.20 10.88 18.20
CA GLU A 363 4.61 10.91 16.80
C GLU A 363 6.12 10.65 16.58
N GLN A 364 6.98 11.16 17.45
CA GLN A 364 8.42 10.90 17.43
C GLN A 364 8.71 9.43 17.74
N SER A 365 7.99 8.84 18.70
CA SER A 365 8.11 7.41 19.04
C SER A 365 7.64 6.52 17.89
N THR A 366 6.54 6.88 17.21
CA THR A 366 6.09 6.15 16.02
C THR A 366 7.09 6.31 14.86
N THR A 367 7.66 7.50 14.69
CA THR A 367 8.71 7.74 13.67
C THR A 367 9.95 6.88 13.95
N ALA A 368 10.36 6.77 15.21
CA ALA A 368 11.46 5.90 15.64
C ALA A 368 11.15 4.41 15.39
N LEU A 369 9.92 3.96 15.70
CA LEU A 369 9.47 2.60 15.38
C LEU A 369 9.58 2.30 13.88
N VAL A 370 9.05 3.18 13.03
CA VAL A 370 9.12 3.04 11.57
C VAL A 370 10.57 3.01 11.09
N ARG A 371 11.43 3.90 11.62
CA ARG A 371 12.86 3.92 11.31
C ARG A 371 13.54 2.60 11.66
N ASN A 372 13.29 2.08 12.86
CA ASN A 372 13.89 0.84 13.32
C ASN A 372 13.41 -0.34 12.47
N VAL A 373 12.11 -0.43 12.17
CA VAL A 373 11.54 -1.48 11.31
C VAL A 373 12.19 -1.48 9.91
N VAL A 374 12.30 -0.32 9.26
CA VAL A 374 12.95 -0.21 7.94
C VAL A 374 14.44 -0.55 8.03
N THR A 375 15.14 -0.12 9.09
CA THR A 375 16.56 -0.45 9.31
C THR A 375 16.79 -1.96 9.37
N LEU A 376 15.97 -2.68 10.14
CA LEU A 376 16.05 -4.14 10.26
C LEU A 376 15.67 -4.85 8.95
N LEU A 377 14.67 -4.35 8.23
CA LEU A 377 14.31 -4.87 6.90
C LEU A 377 15.44 -4.64 5.89
N ASN A 378 16.00 -3.44 5.82
CA ASN A 378 17.14 -3.12 4.96
C ASN A 378 18.31 -4.06 5.23
N TYR A 379 18.60 -4.34 6.51
CA TYR A 379 19.69 -5.24 6.88
C TYR A 379 19.47 -6.63 6.27
N ASN A 380 18.32 -7.26 6.55
CA ASN A 380 17.96 -8.56 5.99
C ASN A 380 17.97 -8.58 4.46
N LEU A 381 17.44 -7.53 3.80
CA LEU A 381 17.30 -7.48 2.35
C LEU A 381 18.62 -7.25 1.61
N VAL A 382 19.53 -6.45 2.16
CA VAL A 382 20.84 -6.21 1.55
C VAL A 382 21.75 -7.42 1.74
N THR A 383 21.76 -8.03 2.93
CA THR A 383 22.62 -9.19 3.21
C THR A 383 22.17 -10.44 2.47
N SER A 384 20.86 -10.61 2.25
CA SER A 384 20.31 -11.75 1.50
C SER A 384 20.28 -11.54 -0.02
N ASP A 385 20.58 -10.34 -0.53
CA ASP A 385 20.58 -10.08 -1.96
C ASP A 385 21.91 -10.53 -2.60
N PRO A 386 21.93 -11.59 -3.43
CA PRO A 386 23.16 -12.09 -4.04
C PRO A 386 23.79 -11.11 -5.04
N ARG A 387 23.05 -10.06 -5.43
CA ARG A 387 23.51 -9.00 -6.33
C ARG A 387 24.02 -7.76 -5.58
N HIS A 388 23.95 -7.75 -4.26
CA HIS A 388 24.37 -6.63 -3.41
C HIS A 388 23.79 -5.28 -3.88
N ARG A 389 22.49 -5.23 -4.15
CA ARG A 389 21.81 -4.01 -4.60
C ARG A 389 21.39 -3.15 -3.42
N ASP A 390 21.86 -1.92 -3.43
CA ASP A 390 21.65 -0.95 -2.35
C ASP A 390 20.39 -0.10 -2.51
N VAL A 391 19.65 -0.25 -3.61
CA VAL A 391 18.39 0.47 -3.85
C VAL A 391 17.22 -0.48 -3.63
N ILE A 392 16.33 -0.15 -2.68
CA ILE A 392 15.20 -1.00 -2.31
C ILE A 392 13.88 -0.30 -2.56
N PHE A 393 13.06 -0.89 -3.42
CA PHE A 393 11.69 -0.45 -3.69
C PHE A 393 10.71 -1.17 -2.78
N TYR A 394 10.12 -0.44 -1.84
CA TYR A 394 9.04 -0.95 -1.00
C TYR A 394 7.69 -0.64 -1.64
N LYS A 395 7.05 -1.66 -2.21
CA LYS A 395 5.64 -1.57 -2.60
C LYS A 395 4.76 -1.83 -1.39
N PHE A 396 3.98 -0.83 -1.02
CA PHE A 396 3.05 -0.97 0.09
C PHE A 396 1.65 -1.41 -0.34
N ARG A 397 0.83 -1.80 0.65
CA ARG A 397 -0.63 -1.88 0.49
C ARG A 397 -1.22 -0.45 0.53
N PRO A 398 -2.44 -0.23 0.00
CA PRO A 398 -3.01 1.12 -0.08
C PRO A 398 -3.12 1.84 1.26
N ASP A 399 -3.41 1.12 2.35
CA ASP A 399 -3.57 1.67 3.70
C ASP A 399 -2.29 2.28 4.29
N VAL A 400 -1.10 1.88 3.81
CA VAL A 400 0.17 2.41 4.31
C VAL A 400 0.38 3.88 3.95
N ILE A 401 -0.40 4.44 3.03
CA ILE A 401 -0.36 5.89 2.76
C ILE A 401 -0.70 6.74 3.99
N LEU A 402 -1.39 6.16 4.98
CA LEU A 402 -1.64 6.80 6.27
C LEU A 402 -0.35 7.00 7.10
N LEU A 403 0.72 6.26 6.81
CA LEU A 403 2.05 6.42 7.43
C LEU A 403 3.04 7.24 6.58
N ALA A 404 2.62 7.77 5.44
CA ALA A 404 3.56 8.31 4.46
C ALA A 404 4.39 9.50 5.00
N ASP A 405 3.80 10.35 5.85
CA ASP A 405 4.47 11.46 6.52
C ASP A 405 5.47 11.00 7.58
N LEU A 406 5.18 9.90 8.29
CA LEU A 406 6.11 9.30 9.25
C LEU A 406 7.30 8.67 8.53
N LEU A 407 7.05 7.98 7.41
CA LEU A 407 8.10 7.42 6.55
C LEU A 407 9.01 8.52 5.99
N ALA A 408 8.44 9.62 5.49
CA ALA A 408 9.21 10.76 4.99
C ALA A 408 10.09 11.42 6.07
N ARG A 409 9.63 11.44 7.33
CA ARG A 409 10.43 11.97 8.46
C ARG A 409 11.47 10.98 8.97
N ALA A 410 11.15 9.68 8.93
CA ALA A 410 12.10 8.64 9.28
C ALA A 410 13.25 8.59 8.26
N PHE A 411 12.95 8.78 6.97
CA PHE A 411 13.87 8.68 5.83
C PHE A 411 13.71 9.88 4.86
N PRO A 412 14.25 11.07 5.20
CA PRO A 412 14.08 12.27 4.39
C PRO A 412 14.77 12.20 3.01
N SER A 413 15.76 11.32 2.85
CA SER A 413 16.45 11.07 1.57
C SER A 413 15.68 10.10 0.66
N ALA A 414 14.69 9.37 1.20
CA ALA A 414 13.96 8.37 0.44
C ALA A 414 13.17 9.02 -0.70
N LYS A 415 13.10 8.30 -1.82
CA LYS A 415 12.24 8.71 -2.93
C LYS A 415 10.86 8.13 -2.75
N THR A 416 9.83 8.82 -3.20
CA THR A 416 8.46 8.30 -3.14
C THR A 416 7.78 8.34 -4.49
N VAL A 417 6.96 7.32 -4.74
CA VAL A 417 6.22 7.10 -5.98
C VAL A 417 4.76 6.90 -5.62
N PHE A 418 3.85 7.58 -6.32
CA PHE A 418 2.42 7.31 -6.23
C PHE A 418 1.91 6.65 -7.51
N MET A 419 1.33 5.45 -7.39
CA MET A 419 0.72 4.76 -8.51
C MET A 419 -0.81 4.89 -8.47
N TYR A 420 -1.35 5.55 -9.49
CA TYR A 420 -2.75 5.90 -9.60
C TYR A 420 -3.49 5.04 -10.61
N ARG A 421 -4.71 4.62 -10.25
CA ARG A 421 -5.73 4.13 -11.19
C ARG A 421 -7.10 4.68 -10.80
N ASN A 422 -7.94 4.91 -11.80
CA ASN A 422 -9.33 5.32 -11.60
C ASN A 422 -10.06 4.35 -10.64
N GLY A 423 -10.78 4.89 -9.66
CA GLY A 423 -11.44 4.09 -8.63
C GLY A 423 -12.42 3.06 -9.17
N MET A 424 -13.21 3.42 -10.19
CA MET A 424 -14.16 2.49 -10.81
C MET A 424 -13.45 1.31 -11.46
N GLU A 425 -12.34 1.56 -12.15
CA GLU A 425 -11.54 0.48 -12.75
C GLU A 425 -10.83 -0.39 -11.70
N VAL A 426 -10.41 0.19 -10.58
CA VAL A 426 -9.86 -0.56 -9.45
C VAL A 426 -10.92 -1.53 -8.91
N ILE A 427 -12.10 -1.01 -8.64
CA ILE A 427 -13.25 -1.75 -8.11
C ILE A 427 -13.65 -2.86 -9.08
N GLU A 428 -13.80 -2.55 -10.36
CA GLU A 428 -14.08 -3.53 -11.41
C GLU A 428 -12.99 -4.62 -11.46
N SER A 429 -11.71 -4.24 -11.38
CA SER A 429 -10.60 -5.19 -11.36
C SER A 429 -10.60 -6.12 -10.15
N ILE A 430 -10.94 -5.61 -8.96
CA ILE A 430 -11.09 -6.42 -7.75
C ILE A 430 -12.22 -7.43 -7.95
N CYS A 431 -13.34 -6.99 -8.50
CA CYS A 431 -14.52 -7.84 -8.58
C CYS A 431 -14.42 -8.85 -9.70
N ARG A 432 -13.81 -8.51 -10.83
CA ARG A 432 -13.44 -9.50 -11.84
C ARG A 432 -12.54 -10.58 -11.24
N ASN A 433 -11.58 -10.21 -10.41
CA ASN A 433 -10.63 -11.16 -9.80
C ASN A 433 -11.27 -12.03 -8.70
N ASN A 434 -12.21 -11.48 -7.93
CA ASN A 434 -12.89 -12.23 -6.86
C ASN A 434 -14.07 -13.06 -7.36
N LEU A 435 -14.62 -12.74 -8.53
CA LEU A 435 -15.86 -13.30 -9.07
C LEU A 435 -15.63 -13.94 -10.45
N GLU A 436 -14.38 -14.12 -10.86
CA GLU A 436 -14.03 -14.83 -12.10
C GLU A 436 -14.66 -16.22 -12.06
N GLY A 437 -15.47 -16.55 -13.08
CA GLY A 437 -16.25 -17.79 -13.14
C GLY A 437 -17.60 -17.80 -12.41
N SER A 438 -17.98 -16.70 -11.73
CA SER A 438 -19.20 -16.65 -10.92
C SER A 438 -19.99 -15.33 -11.08
N TYR A 439 -20.34 -14.98 -12.32
CA TYR A 439 -21.22 -13.82 -12.60
C TYR A 439 -22.56 -13.90 -11.83
N GLY A 440 -23.06 -15.11 -11.60
CA GLY A 440 -24.23 -15.35 -10.74
C GLY A 440 -24.02 -14.91 -9.29
N ILE A 441 -22.82 -15.11 -8.72
CA ILE A 441 -22.48 -14.64 -7.37
C ILE A 441 -22.35 -13.12 -7.33
N TYR A 442 -21.77 -12.50 -8.36
CA TYR A 442 -21.75 -11.04 -8.50
C TYR A 442 -23.17 -10.45 -8.49
N LEU A 443 -24.05 -11.01 -9.32
CA LEU A 443 -25.45 -10.59 -9.39
C LEU A 443 -26.18 -10.83 -8.07
N ALA A 444 -26.01 -12.00 -7.46
CA ALA A 444 -26.60 -12.34 -6.17
C ALA A 444 -26.15 -11.38 -5.05
N LEU A 445 -24.85 -11.14 -4.92
CA LEU A 445 -24.30 -10.18 -3.95
C LEU A 445 -24.84 -8.79 -4.19
N THR A 446 -24.98 -8.38 -5.46
CA THR A 446 -25.55 -7.07 -5.82
C THR A 446 -27.02 -6.97 -5.46
N TRP A 447 -27.80 -8.04 -5.66
CA TRP A 447 -29.21 -8.13 -5.25
C TRP A 447 -29.42 -8.18 -3.74
N LEU A 448 -28.46 -8.69 -2.98
CA LEU A 448 -28.50 -8.72 -1.51
C LEU A 448 -28.11 -7.38 -0.87
N LEU A 449 -27.48 -6.45 -1.60
CA LEU A 449 -27.09 -5.12 -1.10
C LEU A 449 -28.22 -4.31 -0.42
N PRO A 450 -29.47 -4.28 -0.94
CA PRO A 450 -30.57 -3.55 -0.31
C PRO A 450 -31.01 -4.16 1.02
N MET A 451 -30.69 -5.44 1.29
CA MET A 451 -31.13 -6.16 2.49
C MET A 451 -30.30 -5.83 3.74
N ASN A 452 -29.31 -4.94 3.64
CA ASN A 452 -28.47 -4.51 4.77
C ASN A 452 -27.73 -5.67 5.47
N ILE A 453 -27.57 -6.81 4.78
CA ILE A 453 -26.80 -7.94 5.28
C ILE A 453 -25.33 -7.54 5.17
N ASP A 454 -24.70 -7.31 6.31
CA ASP A 454 -23.29 -6.94 6.40
C ASP A 454 -22.45 -8.19 6.12
N VAL A 455 -22.24 -8.50 4.84
CA VAL A 455 -21.52 -9.72 4.40
C VAL A 455 -20.04 -9.65 4.79
N TYR A 456 -19.50 -8.44 4.95
CA TYR A 456 -18.16 -8.24 5.43
C TYR A 456 -18.22 -7.38 6.69
N PRO A 457 -17.68 -7.85 7.82
CA PRO A 457 -17.51 -6.98 8.97
C PRO A 457 -16.61 -5.84 8.56
N ASN A 458 -17.22 -4.68 8.32
CA ASN A 458 -16.47 -3.52 7.93
C ASN A 458 -15.66 -3.11 9.14
N PRO A 459 -14.33 -2.99 9.03
CA PRO A 459 -13.57 -2.49 10.14
C PRO A 459 -14.04 -1.07 10.44
N ASP A 460 -14.39 -0.80 11.71
CA ASP A 460 -14.88 0.50 12.17
C ASP A 460 -13.89 1.66 11.87
N TYR A 461 -12.65 1.33 11.51
CA TYR A 461 -11.61 2.29 11.13
C TYR A 461 -11.74 2.87 9.71
N ILE A 462 -12.68 2.41 8.87
CA ILE A 462 -12.82 2.93 7.51
C ILE A 462 -13.99 3.90 7.44
N ARG A 463 -13.71 5.17 7.14
CA ARG A 463 -14.76 6.12 6.74
C ARG A 463 -14.50 6.55 5.31
N CYS A 464 -15.54 6.43 4.47
CA CYS A 464 -15.59 7.19 3.23
C CYS A 464 -15.46 8.67 3.63
N PHE A 465 -14.49 9.38 3.03
CA PHE A 465 -14.34 10.84 3.14
C PHE A 465 -13.59 11.38 4.38
N GLY A 466 -12.84 10.54 5.08
CA GLY A 466 -11.94 10.97 6.16
C GLY A 466 -12.68 11.43 7.42
N ASP A 467 -12.08 12.38 8.14
CA ASP A 467 -12.64 12.95 9.38
C ASP A 467 -13.56 14.16 9.13
N ASP A 468 -13.98 14.38 7.88
CA ASP A 468 -14.89 15.47 7.56
C ASP A 468 -16.23 15.26 8.32
N PRO A 469 -16.57 16.18 9.24
CA PRO A 469 -17.78 16.07 10.07
C PRO A 469 -19.05 15.92 9.25
N LYS A 470 -19.07 16.45 8.02
CA LYS A 470 -20.22 16.35 7.10
C LYS A 470 -20.61 14.91 6.78
N TYR A 471 -19.64 13.99 6.75
CA TYR A 471 -19.88 12.59 6.42
C TYR A 471 -19.95 11.68 7.66
N SER A 472 -19.67 12.23 8.86
CA SER A 472 -19.69 11.49 10.13
C SER A 472 -21.08 10.91 10.47
N ALA A 473 -22.15 11.59 10.06
CA ALA A 473 -23.53 11.18 10.31
C ALA A 473 -24.09 10.22 9.24
N VAL A 474 -23.37 10.00 8.14
CA VAL A 474 -23.83 9.12 7.07
C VAL A 474 -23.70 7.68 7.55
N ARG A 475 -24.84 7.06 7.86
CA ARG A 475 -24.90 5.67 8.33
C ARG A 475 -24.22 4.77 7.30
N HIS A 476 -23.08 4.20 7.70
CA HIS A 476 -22.28 3.30 6.89
C HIS A 476 -23.15 2.08 6.51
N ARG A 477 -23.43 1.88 5.21
CA ARG A 477 -24.28 0.75 4.75
C ARG A 477 -23.56 -0.61 4.66
N GLY A 478 -22.36 -0.72 5.21
CA GLY A 478 -21.66 -2.02 5.42
C GLY A 478 -21.15 -2.70 4.16
N THR A 479 -21.60 -2.30 2.97
CA THR A 479 -21.35 -3.06 1.75
C THR A 479 -19.86 -3.11 1.39
N LEU A 480 -19.44 -4.25 0.82
CA LEU A 480 -18.08 -4.43 0.29
C LEU A 480 -17.72 -3.33 -0.72
N TRP A 481 -18.67 -2.93 -1.57
CA TRP A 481 -18.47 -1.85 -2.53
C TRP A 481 -18.19 -0.52 -1.87
N PHE A 482 -18.99 -0.17 -0.86
CA PHE A 482 -18.78 1.04 -0.09
C PHE A 482 -17.39 1.03 0.54
N HIS A 483 -16.97 -0.10 1.12
CA HIS A 483 -15.61 -0.26 1.67
C HIS A 483 -14.51 -0.06 0.62
N LEU A 484 -14.63 -0.66 -0.55
CA LEU A 484 -13.63 -0.53 -1.62
C LEU A 484 -13.55 0.92 -2.13
N CYS A 485 -14.70 1.57 -2.34
CA CYS A 485 -14.77 2.99 -2.68
C CYS A 485 -14.16 3.86 -1.58
N ALA A 486 -14.46 3.57 -0.31
CA ALA A 486 -13.95 4.29 0.86
C ALA A 486 -12.43 4.29 0.89
N ARG A 487 -11.85 3.09 0.80
CA ARG A 487 -10.39 2.91 0.87
C ARG A 487 -9.68 3.58 -0.29
N TRP A 488 -10.26 3.50 -1.49
CA TRP A 488 -9.71 4.20 -2.64
C TRP A 488 -9.77 5.72 -2.44
N ALA A 489 -10.93 6.25 -2.02
CA ALA A 489 -11.12 7.68 -1.81
C ALA A 489 -10.22 8.23 -0.70
N GLU A 490 -10.08 7.50 0.42
CA GLU A 490 -9.19 7.82 1.53
C GLU A 490 -7.73 7.88 1.07
N ALA A 491 -7.27 6.88 0.31
CA ALA A 491 -5.92 6.89 -0.25
C ALA A 491 -5.70 8.10 -1.17
N MET A 492 -6.68 8.43 -2.02
CA MET A 492 -6.59 9.60 -2.90
C MET A 492 -6.59 10.93 -2.12
N GLN A 493 -7.47 11.08 -1.13
CA GLN A 493 -7.52 12.26 -0.28
C GLN A 493 -6.18 12.45 0.46
N ARG A 494 -5.61 11.38 1.00
CA ARG A 494 -4.32 11.42 1.67
C ARG A 494 -3.19 11.78 0.70
N ALA A 495 -3.17 11.21 -0.50
CA ALA A 495 -2.19 11.56 -1.54
C ALA A 495 -2.27 13.05 -1.91
N VAL A 496 -3.48 13.58 -2.14
CA VAL A 496 -3.69 15.00 -2.45
C VAL A 496 -3.27 15.89 -1.29
N TYR A 497 -3.58 15.51 -0.05
CA TYR A 497 -3.14 16.23 1.15
C TYR A 497 -1.61 16.31 1.23
N LEU A 498 -0.91 15.18 1.05
CA LEU A 498 0.55 15.12 1.08
C LEU A 498 1.16 15.99 -0.02
N GLN A 499 0.63 15.90 -1.24
CA GLN A 499 1.08 16.72 -2.36
C GLN A 499 0.85 18.22 -2.13
N ARG A 500 -0.25 18.62 -1.51
CA ARG A 500 -0.57 20.03 -1.24
C ARG A 500 0.31 20.62 -0.15
N ASN A 501 0.60 19.86 0.90
CA ASN A 501 1.38 20.35 2.04
C ASN A 501 2.89 20.28 1.81
N GLN A 502 3.33 19.50 0.83
CA GLN A 502 4.74 19.41 0.42
C GLN A 502 4.83 19.45 -1.12
N PRO A 503 4.43 20.59 -1.73
CA PRO A 503 4.30 20.71 -3.18
C PRO A 503 5.64 20.50 -3.88
N GLY A 504 5.64 19.66 -4.91
CA GLY A 504 6.84 19.36 -5.71
C GLY A 504 7.87 18.46 -5.04
N HIS A 505 7.66 18.07 -3.78
CA HIS A 505 8.69 17.38 -2.98
C HIS A 505 8.23 16.05 -2.39
N PHE A 506 6.94 15.85 -2.13
CA PHE A 506 6.51 14.56 -1.57
C PHE A 506 6.68 13.43 -2.57
N PHE A 507 5.84 13.40 -3.62
CA PHE A 507 5.92 12.41 -4.67
C PHE A 507 6.92 12.83 -5.73
N HIS A 508 8.01 12.08 -5.82
CA HIS A 508 9.05 12.27 -6.83
C HIS A 508 8.60 11.76 -8.21
N ALA A 509 7.65 10.82 -8.23
CA ALA A 509 7.00 10.36 -9.45
C ALA A 509 5.53 10.01 -9.19
N VAL A 510 4.68 10.30 -10.17
CA VAL A 510 3.30 9.83 -10.21
C VAL A 510 3.10 9.03 -11.49
N ILE A 511 2.67 7.78 -11.36
CA ILE A 511 2.44 6.88 -12.50
C ILE A 511 0.94 6.65 -12.66
N TYR A 512 0.42 7.02 -13.82
CA TYR A 512 -0.94 6.69 -14.24
C TYR A 512 -0.96 5.29 -14.84
N TYR A 513 -1.79 4.42 -14.30
CA TYR A 513 -1.90 3.04 -14.78
C TYR A 513 -2.16 2.91 -16.30
N PRO A 514 -3.05 3.73 -16.92
CA PRO A 514 -3.21 3.70 -18.38
C PRO A 514 -1.92 4.03 -19.15
N ALA A 515 -1.13 4.99 -18.67
CA ALA A 515 0.16 5.32 -19.30
C ALA A 515 1.16 4.16 -19.19
N LEU A 516 1.20 3.50 -18.02
CA LEU A 516 1.99 2.29 -17.81
C LEU A 516 1.60 1.17 -18.78
N LEU A 517 0.30 0.97 -19.03
CA LEU A 517 -0.17 -0.04 -19.98
C LEU A 517 0.16 0.29 -21.43
N ASN A 518 0.02 1.56 -21.82
CA ASN A 518 0.23 2.00 -23.20
C ASN A 518 1.70 1.87 -23.63
N ASP A 519 2.64 2.21 -22.74
CA ASP A 519 4.07 2.08 -23.02
C ASP A 519 4.85 1.75 -21.75
N LYS A 520 4.90 0.45 -21.43
CA LYS A 520 5.51 -0.05 -20.19
C LYS A 520 7.00 0.31 -20.10
N LYS A 521 7.75 0.14 -21.21
CA LYS A 521 9.20 0.37 -21.25
C LYS A 521 9.53 1.86 -21.10
N LYS A 522 8.85 2.74 -21.83
CA LYS A 522 9.02 4.18 -21.71
C LYS A 522 8.63 4.69 -20.34
N THR A 523 7.50 4.24 -19.80
CA THR A 523 7.02 4.65 -18.47
C THR A 523 8.03 4.23 -17.39
N PHE A 524 8.55 3.01 -17.45
CA PHE A 524 9.58 2.55 -16.51
C PHE A 524 10.89 3.33 -16.66
N ARG A 525 11.34 3.63 -17.89
CA ARG A 525 12.53 4.49 -18.10
C ARG A 525 12.37 5.88 -17.49
N LEU A 526 11.18 6.49 -17.68
CA LEU A 526 10.87 7.79 -17.10
C LEU A 526 10.85 7.73 -15.56
N LEU A 527 10.32 6.65 -14.98
CA LEU A 527 10.37 6.41 -13.53
C LEU A 527 11.81 6.34 -13.01
N MET A 528 12.66 5.51 -13.62
CA MET A 528 14.06 5.38 -13.18
C MET A 528 14.79 6.73 -13.28
N LYS A 529 14.59 7.47 -14.38
CA LYS A 529 15.12 8.82 -14.57
C LYS A 529 14.62 9.81 -13.51
N SER A 530 13.32 9.83 -13.20
CA SER A 530 12.75 10.76 -12.21
C SER A 530 13.23 10.46 -10.78
N LEU A 531 13.59 9.21 -10.51
CA LEU A 531 14.18 8.80 -9.23
C LEU A 531 15.71 9.06 -9.17
N GLY A 532 16.32 9.53 -10.25
CA GLY A 532 17.77 9.72 -10.34
C GLY A 532 18.56 8.40 -10.36
N LEU A 533 17.91 7.31 -10.76
CA LEU A 533 18.55 6.00 -10.87
C LEU A 533 19.12 5.83 -12.27
N LYS A 534 20.43 5.62 -12.35
CA LYS A 534 21.13 5.36 -13.62
C LYS A 534 20.80 3.95 -14.08
N TRP A 535 19.89 3.85 -15.03
CA TRP A 535 19.57 2.60 -15.74
C TRP A 535 19.63 2.87 -17.23
N SER A 536 20.52 2.16 -17.93
CA SER A 536 20.71 2.24 -19.38
C SER A 536 20.05 1.03 -20.04
N PRO A 537 18.85 1.18 -20.62
CA PRO A 537 18.21 0.10 -21.39
C PRO A 537 18.86 -0.15 -22.75
N GLU A 538 19.80 0.70 -23.15
CA GLU A 538 20.44 0.69 -24.47
C GLU A 538 21.69 -0.19 -24.49
N ASP A 539 22.21 -0.57 -23.32
CA ASP A 539 23.24 -1.59 -23.22
C ASP A 539 22.58 -2.97 -23.39
N PRO A 540 22.79 -3.67 -24.52
CA PRO A 540 22.23 -5.00 -24.74
C PRO A 540 22.90 -5.98 -23.79
N GLY A 541 22.32 -6.13 -22.60
CA GLY A 541 22.79 -7.03 -21.55
C GLY A 541 21.65 -7.84 -20.95
N GLU A 542 22.00 -8.70 -19.99
CA GLU A 542 21.11 -9.66 -19.33
C GLU A 542 19.84 -9.01 -18.73
N ASP A 543 19.93 -7.75 -18.32
CA ASP A 543 18.81 -6.98 -17.76
C ASP A 543 17.70 -6.72 -18.78
N THR A 544 18.04 -6.44 -20.04
CA THR A 544 17.05 -6.13 -21.08
C THR A 544 16.14 -7.32 -21.33
N ASP A 545 16.70 -8.53 -21.44
CA ASP A 545 15.94 -9.77 -21.62
C ASP A 545 15.11 -10.14 -20.39
N LYS A 546 15.65 -9.92 -19.18
CA LYS A 546 14.90 -10.13 -17.93
C LYS A 546 13.72 -9.17 -17.83
N ILE A 547 13.90 -7.92 -18.21
CA ILE A 547 12.84 -6.90 -18.18
C ILE A 547 11.78 -7.20 -19.23
N GLU A 548 12.15 -7.55 -20.47
CA GLU A 548 11.18 -7.92 -21.50
C GLU A 548 10.32 -9.12 -21.07
N ARG A 549 10.95 -10.14 -20.46
CA ARG A 549 10.23 -11.26 -19.85
C ARG A 549 9.31 -10.82 -18.71
N ALA A 550 9.76 -9.92 -17.84
CA ALA A 550 8.94 -9.40 -16.74
C ALA A 550 7.74 -8.59 -17.23
N LEU A 551 7.88 -7.86 -18.34
CA LEU A 551 6.84 -7.03 -18.96
C LEU A 551 5.75 -7.83 -19.69
N THR A 552 6.09 -9.02 -20.16
CA THR A 552 5.21 -9.93 -20.92
C THR A 552 4.52 -10.96 -20.04
N LYS A 553 5.19 -11.46 -18.98
CA LYS A 553 4.63 -12.43 -18.05
C LYS A 553 3.47 -11.84 -17.24
N ASP A 554 2.42 -12.63 -17.03
CA ASP A 554 1.32 -12.23 -16.13
C ASP A 554 1.89 -11.94 -14.72
N SER A 555 1.76 -10.69 -14.30
CA SER A 555 2.20 -10.17 -13.00
C SER A 555 1.56 -10.88 -11.80
N GLN A 556 0.49 -11.65 -12.00
CA GLN A 556 -0.21 -12.41 -10.97
C GLN A 556 0.03 -13.92 -11.07
N ALA A 557 0.72 -14.42 -12.11
CA ALA A 557 1.00 -15.85 -12.23
C ALA A 557 1.72 -16.39 -10.99
N GLY A 558 1.24 -17.54 -10.49
CA GLY A 558 1.75 -18.23 -9.30
C GLY A 558 1.14 -17.74 -7.97
N THR A 559 0.24 -16.76 -8.00
CA THR A 559 -0.50 -16.33 -6.80
C THR A 559 -1.76 -17.18 -6.60
N ILE A 560 -2.28 -17.23 -5.37
CA ILE A 560 -3.59 -17.81 -5.07
C ILE A 560 -4.69 -17.19 -5.98
N LEU A 561 -4.54 -15.89 -6.30
CA LEU A 561 -5.48 -15.18 -7.18
C LEU A 561 -5.44 -15.71 -8.62
N SER A 562 -4.30 -16.21 -9.08
CA SER A 562 -4.18 -16.81 -10.41
C SER A 562 -4.65 -18.26 -10.48
N SER A 563 -4.58 -19.01 -9.37
CA SER A 563 -5.02 -20.42 -9.32
C SER A 563 -6.55 -20.59 -9.24
N ALA A 564 -7.28 -19.49 -9.08
CA ALA A 564 -8.75 -19.48 -9.09
C ALA A 564 -9.34 -19.31 -10.51
N LYS A 565 -8.49 -19.12 -11.52
CA LYS A 565 -8.85 -19.17 -12.95
C LYS A 565 -8.79 -20.61 -13.43
#